data_AF-A0A1U9UI67-F1
#
_entry.id   AF-A0A1U9UI67-F1
#
_cell.length_a   1.000
_cell.length_b   1.000
_cell.length_c   1.000
_cell.angle_alpha   90.00
_cell.angle_beta   90.00
_cell.angle_gamma   90.00
#
_symmetry.space_group_name_H-M   'P 1'
#
loop_
_entity.id
_entity.type
_entity.pdbx_description
1 polymer ?
#
loop_
_entity_poly.entity_id
_entity_poly.type
_entity_poly.pdbx_seq_one_letter_code
_entity_poly.pdbx_strand_id
1 'polypeptide(L)'
;MSRTPAPYGRRGRQSAANTGIRPTASTYGKAKVGTYSEKASGHLNVESDAERFVAHLLAIDPRVRAFQPQPFCVDLIDQRMLFTKEAMREAWRKHRDVQGPKFYTVDFRIDWLDGLRHAVEVKAEGFEGDDVYWDKVARARPILDANGYPLRTLVLPANTAHPIRMNARALKQATHQVRTYLTDELAERVTRRCADGPVTVRTLCSDLDLLPGLIPVLLVSGVLGGNLAHHTICGTLELSLAYGDLSHLCLLEGVEK
;
A
#
# COMPACT_ATOMS: atom_id res chain seq x y z
N MET A 1 50.81 -26.50 7.22
CA MET A 1 49.34 -26.61 7.38
C MET A 1 48.70 -25.31 6.92
N SER A 2 48.13 -25.28 5.71
CA SER A 2 47.52 -24.10 5.09
C SER A 2 46.02 -24.11 5.38
N ARG A 3 45.48 -23.01 5.92
CA ARG A 3 44.04 -22.82 6.15
C ARG A 3 43.42 -22.11 4.95
N THR A 4 42.64 -22.84 4.16
CA THR A 4 41.80 -22.27 3.09
C THR A 4 40.58 -21.58 3.72
N PRO A 5 40.28 -20.30 3.42
CA PRO A 5 39.03 -19.68 3.86
C PRO A 5 37.85 -20.23 3.05
N ALA A 6 36.73 -20.51 3.71
CA ALA A 6 35.48 -20.92 3.08
C ALA A 6 34.94 -19.83 2.13
N PRO A 7 34.39 -20.18 0.95
CA PRO A 7 33.83 -19.20 0.04
C PRO A 7 32.49 -18.69 0.59
N TYR A 8 32.47 -17.48 1.12
CA TYR A 8 31.22 -16.76 1.37
C TYR A 8 30.50 -16.50 0.04
N GLY A 9 29.19 -16.74 0.03
CA GLY A 9 28.33 -16.69 -1.16
C GLY A 9 28.48 -15.41 -1.99
N ARG A 10 28.62 -15.59 -3.30
CA ARG A 10 28.63 -14.51 -4.30
C ARG A 10 27.34 -13.67 -4.18
N ARG A 11 27.49 -12.36 -4.00
CA ARG A 11 26.39 -11.40 -4.24
C ARG A 11 26.04 -11.43 -5.72
N GLY A 12 24.80 -11.78 -6.05
CA GLY A 12 24.30 -11.68 -7.42
C GLY A 12 24.37 -10.23 -7.91
N ARG A 13 25.08 -10.01 -9.02
CA ARG A 13 25.06 -8.75 -9.76
C ARG A 13 23.66 -8.52 -10.34
N GLN A 14 23.20 -7.28 -10.31
CA GLN A 14 21.94 -6.81 -10.90
C GLN A 14 21.97 -6.96 -12.43
N SER A 15 20.96 -7.61 -13.01
CA SER A 15 20.68 -7.51 -14.46
C SER A 15 19.18 -7.63 -14.81
N ALA A 16 18.25 -7.40 -13.88
CA ALA A 16 16.82 -7.50 -14.16
C ALA A 16 16.03 -6.37 -13.49
N ALA A 17 14.96 -5.94 -14.17
CA ALA A 17 14.02 -4.92 -13.72
C ALA A 17 13.56 -5.19 -12.28
N ASN A 18 13.63 -4.15 -11.44
CA ASN A 18 13.30 -4.23 -10.02
C ASN A 18 11.80 -4.49 -9.84
N THR A 19 11.42 -5.74 -9.56
CA THR A 19 10.02 -6.16 -9.35
C THR A 19 9.41 -5.65 -8.03
N GLY A 20 10.16 -4.85 -7.27
CA GLY A 20 9.70 -4.20 -6.04
C GLY A 20 9.42 -5.16 -4.89
N ILE A 21 9.88 -6.42 -4.97
CA ILE A 21 9.70 -7.45 -3.94
C ILE A 21 11.07 -8.05 -3.64
N ARG A 22 11.54 -7.91 -2.39
CA ARG A 22 12.73 -8.59 -1.88
C ARG A 22 12.40 -9.33 -0.60
N PRO A 23 12.61 -10.65 -0.52
CA PRO A 23 12.68 -11.34 0.75
C PRO A 23 13.89 -10.76 1.51
N THR A 24 13.68 -10.23 2.72
CA THR A 24 14.78 -9.82 3.59
C THR A 24 14.89 -10.80 4.75
N ALA A 25 16.12 -11.08 5.19
CA ALA A 25 16.36 -12.03 6.27
C ALA A 25 15.66 -11.60 7.57
N SER A 26 15.05 -12.56 8.26
CA SER A 26 14.36 -12.34 9.53
C SER A 26 15.36 -11.87 10.60
N THR A 27 15.20 -10.64 11.07
CA THR A 27 15.75 -10.23 12.37
C THR A 27 14.59 -10.28 13.36
N TYR A 28 14.65 -11.21 14.32
CA TYR A 28 13.64 -11.43 15.38
C TYR A 28 12.34 -12.17 14.98
N GLY A 29 12.43 -13.19 14.12
CA GLY A 29 11.40 -14.23 14.00
C GLY A 29 10.10 -13.89 13.23
N LYS A 30 9.85 -12.63 12.88
CA LYS A 30 8.80 -12.26 11.91
C LYS A 30 9.40 -12.04 10.52
N ALA A 31 8.80 -12.62 9.48
CA ALA A 31 9.22 -12.40 8.10
C ALA A 31 8.93 -10.93 7.70
N LYS A 32 9.99 -10.16 7.43
CA LYS A 32 9.84 -8.79 6.91
C LYS A 32 9.59 -8.85 5.41
N VAL A 33 8.48 -8.26 4.97
CA VAL A 33 8.14 -8.22 3.55
C VAL A 33 8.64 -6.91 2.97
N GLY A 34 9.60 -6.99 2.04
CA GLY A 34 10.13 -5.82 1.35
C GLY A 34 9.18 -5.37 0.23
N THR A 35 8.88 -4.07 0.18
CA THR A 35 8.13 -3.42 -0.91
C THR A 35 8.80 -2.08 -1.28
N TYR A 36 8.62 -1.59 -2.51
CA TYR A 36 9.15 -0.30 -2.95
C TYR A 36 8.01 0.69 -3.25
N SER A 37 8.17 1.95 -2.85
CA SER A 37 7.30 3.06 -3.22
C SER A 37 8.07 4.38 -3.18
N GLU A 38 7.95 5.19 -4.23
CA GLU A 38 8.51 6.55 -4.25
C GLU A 38 7.84 7.46 -3.21
N LYS A 39 6.53 7.30 -3.02
CA LYS A 39 5.73 8.02 -2.00
C LYS A 39 6.16 7.72 -0.56
N ALA A 40 6.93 6.66 -0.36
CA ALA A 40 7.47 6.31 0.95
C ALA A 40 9.00 6.39 0.99
N SER A 41 9.58 7.19 0.08
CA SER A 41 11.01 7.44 -0.01
C SER A 41 11.87 6.19 -0.25
N GLY A 42 11.31 5.18 -0.94
CA GLY A 42 12.07 4.05 -1.49
C GLY A 42 11.65 2.69 -0.94
N HIS A 43 12.62 1.91 -0.44
CA HIS A 43 12.37 0.56 0.06
C HIS A 43 11.77 0.60 1.46
N LEU A 44 10.69 -0.16 1.62
CA LEU A 44 9.89 -0.29 2.82
C LEU A 44 9.97 -1.74 3.29
N ASN A 45 10.11 -1.92 4.60
CA ASN A 45 9.91 -3.22 5.23
C ASN A 45 8.65 -3.14 6.06
N VAL A 46 7.68 -4.00 5.75
CA VAL A 46 6.44 -4.13 6.52
C VAL A 46 6.43 -5.47 7.25
N GLU A 47 5.64 -5.55 8.32
CA GLU A 47 5.62 -6.71 9.22
C GLU A 47 4.60 -7.78 8.83
N SER A 48 3.67 -7.46 7.92
CA SER A 48 2.59 -8.36 7.50
C SER A 48 2.19 -8.23 6.02
N ASP A 49 1.47 -9.24 5.50
CA ASP A 49 0.87 -9.16 4.15
C ASP A 49 -0.21 -8.09 4.06
N ALA A 50 -0.97 -7.88 5.14
CA ALA A 50 -1.98 -6.83 5.23
C ALA A 50 -1.35 -5.43 5.11
N GLU A 51 -0.25 -5.17 5.84
CA GLU A 51 0.50 -3.92 5.69
C GLU A 51 1.08 -3.78 4.28
N ARG A 52 1.56 -4.86 3.66
CA ARG A 52 2.04 -4.82 2.26
C ARG A 52 0.92 -4.43 1.31
N PHE A 53 -0.26 -5.02 1.50
CA PHE A 53 -1.45 -4.71 0.71
C PHE A 53 -1.83 -3.24 0.84
N VAL A 54 -1.92 -2.71 2.06
CA VAL A 54 -2.19 -1.28 2.30
C VAL A 54 -1.11 -0.40 1.68
N ALA A 55 0.17 -0.76 1.81
CA ALA A 55 1.26 -0.03 1.16
C ALA A 55 1.13 0.01 -0.38
N HIS A 56 0.55 -1.02 -1.01
CA HIS A 56 0.25 -1.00 -2.44
C HIS A 56 -0.88 -0.01 -2.77
N LEU A 57 -1.95 0.00 -1.98
CA LEU A 57 -3.05 0.96 -2.14
C LEU A 57 -2.57 2.40 -1.98
N LEU A 58 -1.78 2.68 -0.94
CA LEU A 58 -1.18 4.00 -0.71
C LEU A 58 -0.24 4.44 -1.84
N ALA A 59 0.43 3.48 -2.49
CA ALA A 59 1.30 3.78 -3.63
C ALA A 59 0.50 4.25 -4.86
N ILE A 60 -0.65 3.63 -5.13
CA ILE A 60 -1.47 3.91 -6.33
C ILE A 60 -2.50 5.02 -6.14
N ASP A 61 -2.94 5.31 -4.90
CA ASP A 61 -3.96 6.33 -4.65
C ASP A 61 -3.44 7.73 -5.00
N PRO A 62 -4.07 8.45 -5.94
CA PRO A 62 -3.58 9.74 -6.44
C PRO A 62 -3.61 10.85 -5.37
N ARG A 63 -4.44 10.71 -4.33
CA ARG A 63 -4.57 11.70 -3.24
C ARG A 63 -3.45 11.60 -2.22
N VAL A 64 -2.76 10.45 -2.17
CA VAL A 64 -1.64 10.23 -1.26
C VAL A 64 -0.40 10.91 -1.81
N ARG A 65 0.11 11.91 -1.07
CA ARG A 65 1.38 12.57 -1.37
C ARG A 65 2.56 11.73 -0.90
N ALA A 66 2.50 11.30 0.36
CA ALA A 66 3.52 10.47 0.97
C ALA A 66 2.93 9.57 2.06
N PHE A 67 3.65 8.51 2.42
CA PHE A 67 3.30 7.70 3.59
C PHE A 67 4.55 7.12 4.26
N GLN A 68 4.44 6.84 5.56
CA GLN A 68 5.54 6.31 6.36
C GLN A 68 5.05 5.14 7.23
N PRO A 69 5.68 3.95 7.15
CA PRO A 69 5.39 2.84 8.05
C PRO A 69 5.95 3.12 9.46
N GLN A 70 5.24 2.66 10.49
CA GLN A 70 5.61 2.80 11.91
C GLN A 70 6.16 4.18 12.27
N PRO A 71 5.41 5.25 11.99
CA PRO A 71 5.91 6.63 12.02
C PRO A 71 6.20 7.13 13.44
N PHE A 72 5.48 6.62 14.43
CA PHE A 72 5.51 7.05 15.82
C PHE A 72 4.74 6.06 16.71
N CYS A 73 4.86 6.25 18.01
CA CYS A 73 4.13 5.51 19.04
C CYS A 73 3.32 6.49 19.90
N VAL A 74 2.18 6.04 20.42
CA VAL A 74 1.33 6.77 21.37
C VAL A 74 1.61 6.21 22.77
N ASP A 75 2.03 7.09 23.68
CA ASP A 75 2.08 6.80 25.12
C ASP A 75 0.66 6.93 25.68
N LEU A 76 0.07 5.82 26.08
CA LEU A 76 -1.30 5.75 26.62
C LEU A 76 -1.37 6.13 28.10
N ILE A 77 -0.23 6.26 28.78
CA ILE A 77 -0.14 6.66 30.18
C ILE A 77 0.01 8.18 30.27
N ASP A 78 1.02 8.73 29.58
CA ASP A 78 1.29 10.17 29.54
C ASP A 78 0.47 10.91 28.46
N GLN A 79 -0.36 10.19 27.69
CA GLN A 79 -1.24 10.72 26.64
C GLN A 79 -0.52 11.60 25.61
N ARG A 80 0.59 11.12 25.06
CA ARG A 80 1.44 11.90 24.13
C ARG A 80 2.00 11.08 22.97
N MET A 81 2.39 11.78 21.91
CA MET A 81 3.05 11.20 20.75
C MET A 81 4.57 11.07 20.95
N LEU A 82 5.12 9.92 20.62
CA LEU A 82 6.54 9.59 20.69
C LEU A 82 7.08 9.35 19.28
N PHE A 83 7.78 10.35 18.73
CA PHE A 83 8.29 10.33 17.36
C PHE A 83 9.71 9.75 17.24
N THR A 84 10.43 9.61 18.36
CA THR A 84 11.82 9.15 18.38
C THR A 84 12.00 7.91 19.22
N LYS A 85 13.05 7.12 18.91
CA LYS A 85 13.39 5.92 19.67
C LYS A 85 13.82 6.27 21.10
N GLU A 86 14.45 7.43 21.27
CA GLU A 86 14.90 7.97 22.55
C GLU A 86 13.71 8.27 23.45
N ALA A 87 12.71 8.99 22.94
CA ALA A 87 11.47 9.29 23.65
C ALA A 87 10.71 8.01 24.03
N MET A 88 10.69 7.02 23.12
CA MET A 88 10.11 5.70 23.39
C MET A 88 10.84 4.96 24.51
N ARG A 89 12.18 4.96 24.52
CA ARG A 89 12.98 4.33 25.58
C ARG A 89 12.82 5.03 26.94
N GLU A 90 12.69 6.34 26.95
CA GLU A 90 12.42 7.12 28.17
C GLU A 90 11.05 6.80 28.75
N ALA A 91 10.01 6.84 27.92
CA ALA A 91 8.65 6.47 28.35
C ALA A 91 8.61 5.01 28.84
N TRP A 92 9.27 4.09 28.14
CA TRP A 92 9.33 2.68 28.54
C TRP A 92 9.99 2.49 29.91
N ARG A 93 11.09 3.21 30.18
CA ARG A 93 11.75 3.20 31.49
C ARG A 93 10.89 3.81 32.58
N LYS A 94 10.22 4.93 32.30
CA LYS A 94 9.33 5.62 33.24
C LYS A 94 8.15 4.74 33.65
N HIS A 95 7.55 4.04 32.69
CA HIS A 95 6.33 3.26 32.90
C HIS A 95 6.60 1.77 33.16
N ARG A 96 7.82 1.38 33.52
CA ARG A 96 8.22 -0.03 33.67
C ARG A 96 7.29 -0.84 34.58
N ASP A 97 6.86 -0.26 35.71
CA ASP A 97 6.11 -0.95 36.75
C ASP A 97 4.59 -0.76 36.63
N VAL A 98 4.12 0.00 35.63
CA VAL A 98 2.70 0.16 35.33
C VAL A 98 2.15 -1.14 34.73
N GLN A 99 0.95 -1.57 35.13
CA GLN A 99 0.29 -2.74 34.56
C GLN A 99 -0.59 -2.36 33.35
N GLY A 100 -0.75 -3.29 32.41
CA GLY A 100 -1.62 -3.13 31.23
C GLY A 100 -0.97 -2.44 30.02
N PRO A 101 -1.77 -2.12 28.98
CA PRO A 101 -1.28 -1.52 27.74
C PRO A 101 -0.73 -0.09 27.95
N LYS A 102 0.54 0.10 27.62
CA LYS A 102 1.27 1.38 27.78
C LYS A 102 1.44 2.14 26.47
N PHE A 103 1.61 1.41 25.38
CA PHE A 103 2.08 1.94 24.10
C PHE A 103 1.26 1.41 22.94
N TYR A 104 0.84 2.30 22.05
CA TYR A 104 0.18 1.96 20.80
C TYR A 104 1.02 2.45 19.61
N THR A 105 1.46 1.53 18.75
CA THR A 105 2.22 1.87 17.54
C THR A 105 1.26 1.89 16.37
N VAL A 106 1.28 2.97 15.60
CA VAL A 106 0.49 3.10 14.37
C VAL A 106 1.22 2.39 13.22
N ASP A 107 0.50 1.71 12.33
CA ASP A 107 1.11 0.99 11.21
C ASP A 107 1.60 1.94 10.12
N PHE A 108 0.79 2.95 9.74
CA PHE A 108 1.21 3.99 8.80
C PHE A 108 0.77 5.40 9.19
N ARG A 109 1.56 6.40 8.79
CA ARG A 109 1.10 7.78 8.59
C ARG A 109 0.87 7.99 7.10
N ILE A 110 -0.26 8.61 6.75
CA ILE A 110 -0.52 9.15 5.41
C ILE A 110 -0.38 10.67 5.47
N ASP A 111 0.32 11.23 4.50
CA ASP A 111 0.32 12.65 4.17
C ASP A 111 -0.47 12.83 2.87
N TRP A 112 -1.61 13.51 2.94
CA TRP A 112 -2.49 13.77 1.78
C TRP A 112 -2.01 14.98 0.97
N LEU A 113 -2.46 15.09 -0.29
CA LEU A 113 -2.15 16.24 -1.15
C LEU A 113 -2.71 17.56 -0.63
N ASP A 114 -3.86 17.54 0.05
CA ASP A 114 -4.51 18.69 0.68
C ASP A 114 -3.79 19.18 1.96
N GLY A 115 -2.73 18.48 2.39
CA GLY A 115 -1.95 18.80 3.58
C GLY A 115 -2.45 18.14 4.86
N LEU A 116 -3.61 17.45 4.84
CA LEU A 116 -4.10 16.68 5.97
C LEU A 116 -3.22 15.44 6.22
N ARG A 117 -3.29 14.91 7.44
CA ARG A 117 -2.58 13.70 7.85
C ARG A 117 -3.52 12.74 8.52
N HIS A 118 -3.27 11.45 8.35
CA HIS A 118 -4.03 10.40 9.03
C HIS A 118 -3.08 9.33 9.57
N ALA A 119 -3.46 8.75 10.71
CA ALA A 119 -2.91 7.51 11.20
C ALA A 119 -3.69 6.34 10.59
N VAL A 120 -3.03 5.22 10.36
CA VAL A 120 -3.64 4.01 9.81
C VAL A 120 -3.30 2.82 10.70
N GLU A 121 -4.35 2.12 11.10
CA GLU A 121 -4.32 0.78 11.68
C GLU A 121 -4.66 -0.23 10.58
N VAL A 122 -3.89 -1.30 10.46
CA VAL A 122 -4.09 -2.34 9.45
C VAL A 122 -4.44 -3.67 10.10
N LYS A 123 -5.53 -4.28 9.63
CA LYS A 123 -5.99 -5.62 10.05
C LYS A 123 -6.14 -6.55 8.87
N ALA A 124 -6.25 -7.84 9.17
CA ALA A 124 -6.76 -8.83 8.24
C ALA A 124 -8.16 -9.23 8.69
N GLU A 125 -9.07 -9.41 7.73
CA GLU A 125 -10.42 -9.86 8.00
C GLU A 125 -10.40 -11.23 8.71
N GLY A 126 -11.17 -11.34 9.80
CA GLY A 126 -11.15 -12.50 10.70
C GLY A 126 -10.02 -12.50 11.73
N PHE A 127 -9.13 -11.50 11.70
CA PHE A 127 -8.02 -11.30 12.64
C PHE A 127 -7.90 -9.82 13.06
N GLU A 128 -9.01 -9.21 13.44
CA GLU A 128 -9.10 -7.79 13.77
C GLU A 128 -8.56 -7.45 15.18
N GLY A 129 -8.41 -8.45 16.05
CA GLY A 129 -8.00 -8.26 17.44
C GLY A 129 -9.16 -8.49 18.43
N ASP A 130 -8.80 -8.74 19.68
CA ASP A 130 -9.72 -8.95 20.79
C ASP A 130 -10.17 -7.63 21.44
N ASP A 131 -11.05 -7.71 22.43
CA ASP A 131 -11.58 -6.52 23.13
C ASP A 131 -10.45 -5.71 23.79
N VAL A 132 -9.44 -6.37 24.35
CA VAL A 132 -8.28 -5.72 24.97
C VAL A 132 -7.50 -4.89 23.94
N TYR A 133 -7.39 -5.41 22.71
CA TYR A 133 -6.79 -4.68 21.60
C TYR A 133 -7.62 -3.43 21.23
N TRP A 134 -8.93 -3.58 21.11
CA TRP A 134 -9.79 -2.46 20.70
C TRP A 134 -9.93 -1.40 21.79
N ASP A 135 -9.89 -1.76 23.07
CA ASP A 135 -9.80 -0.82 24.19
C ASP A 135 -8.52 0.03 24.10
N LYS A 136 -7.40 -0.61 23.74
CA LYS A 136 -6.12 0.06 23.52
C LYS A 136 -6.21 1.05 22.35
N VAL A 137 -6.83 0.66 21.24
CA VAL A 137 -7.04 1.54 20.07
C VAL A 137 -7.98 2.70 20.41
N ALA A 138 -9.07 2.43 21.14
CA ALA A 138 -10.04 3.43 21.58
C ALA A 138 -9.37 4.49 22.47
N ARG A 139 -8.45 4.09 23.36
CA ARG A 139 -7.64 5.02 24.16
C ARG A 139 -6.66 5.85 23.33
N ALA A 140 -6.10 5.28 22.25
CA ALA A 140 -5.16 6.00 21.39
C ALA A 140 -5.83 7.02 20.47
N ARG A 141 -7.05 6.72 20.00
CA ARG A 141 -7.80 7.53 19.03
C ARG A 141 -7.93 9.02 19.41
N PRO A 142 -8.37 9.41 20.62
CA PRO A 142 -8.46 10.83 20.98
C PRO A 142 -7.09 11.53 21.05
N ILE A 143 -6.03 10.81 21.46
CA ILE A 143 -4.67 11.36 21.50
C ILE A 143 -4.18 11.65 20.07
N LEU A 144 -4.42 10.72 19.16
CA LEU A 144 -4.07 10.87 17.74
C LEU A 144 -4.82 12.03 17.08
N ASP A 145 -6.13 12.11 17.31
CA ASP A 145 -6.99 13.16 16.76
C ASP A 145 -6.55 14.55 17.24
N ALA A 146 -6.31 14.71 18.55
CA ALA A 146 -5.80 15.96 19.14
C ALA A 146 -4.43 16.39 18.59
N ASN A 147 -3.67 15.46 18.00
CA ASN A 147 -2.36 15.71 17.38
C ASN A 147 -2.44 15.83 15.84
N GLY A 148 -3.63 15.89 15.26
CA GLY A 148 -3.84 16.05 13.81
C GLY A 148 -3.62 14.76 13.01
N TYR A 149 -3.82 13.59 13.64
CA TYR A 149 -3.70 12.28 13.01
C TYR A 149 -4.96 11.42 13.21
N PRO A 150 -6.15 11.85 12.75
CA PRO A 150 -7.34 11.00 12.82
C PRO A 150 -7.07 9.58 12.32
N LEU A 151 -7.50 8.59 13.10
CA LEU A 151 -7.18 7.18 12.90
C LEU A 151 -8.18 6.51 11.94
N ARG A 152 -7.67 5.99 10.83
CA ARG A 152 -8.39 5.10 9.91
C ARG A 152 -8.04 3.64 10.19
N THR A 153 -8.99 2.74 10.03
CA THR A 153 -8.77 1.30 10.14
C THR A 153 -9.02 0.64 8.79
N LEU A 154 -7.98 0.03 8.23
CA LEU A 154 -8.05 -0.66 6.94
C LEU A 154 -7.94 -2.17 7.14
N VAL A 155 -8.76 -2.93 6.44
CA VAL A 155 -8.88 -4.38 6.59
C VAL A 155 -8.52 -5.07 5.27
N LEU A 156 -7.50 -5.93 5.29
CA LEU A 156 -7.22 -6.83 4.18
C LEU A 156 -8.36 -7.86 4.06
N PRO A 157 -9.08 -7.92 2.93
CA PRO A 157 -10.15 -8.90 2.74
C PRO A 157 -9.63 -10.34 2.77
N ALA A 158 -10.33 -11.21 3.49
CA ALA A 158 -10.02 -12.64 3.61
C ALA A 158 -10.18 -13.35 2.27
N ASN A 159 -11.20 -12.97 1.49
CA ASN A 159 -11.42 -13.47 0.15
C ASN A 159 -10.23 -13.11 -0.77
N THR A 160 -9.48 -14.12 -1.20
CA THR A 160 -8.31 -13.93 -2.08
C THR A 160 -8.69 -13.46 -3.49
N ALA A 161 -9.93 -13.72 -3.91
CA ALA A 161 -10.50 -13.24 -5.17
C ALA A 161 -11.13 -11.84 -5.05
N HIS A 162 -10.99 -11.16 -3.90
CA HIS A 162 -11.53 -9.82 -3.72
C HIS A 162 -10.93 -8.84 -4.77
N PRO A 163 -11.76 -8.05 -5.48
CA PRO A 163 -11.31 -7.18 -6.56
C PRO A 163 -10.15 -6.27 -6.20
N ILE A 164 -10.28 -5.51 -5.09
CA ILE A 164 -9.23 -4.60 -4.62
C ILE A 164 -7.92 -5.35 -4.34
N ARG A 165 -7.99 -6.53 -3.71
CA ARG A 165 -6.82 -7.36 -3.38
C ARG A 165 -6.09 -7.82 -4.64
N MET A 166 -6.85 -8.24 -5.65
CA MET A 166 -6.30 -8.72 -6.92
C MET A 166 -5.71 -7.58 -7.76
N ASN A 167 -6.43 -6.46 -7.84
CA ASN A 167 -6.06 -5.32 -8.66
C ASN A 167 -4.84 -4.57 -8.10
N ALA A 168 -4.73 -4.42 -6.77
CA ALA A 168 -3.70 -3.61 -6.13
C ALA A 168 -2.27 -3.97 -6.57
N ARG A 169 -1.96 -5.26 -6.71
CA ARG A 169 -0.62 -5.71 -7.13
C ARG A 169 -0.35 -5.35 -8.59
N ALA A 170 -1.31 -5.59 -9.48
CA ALA A 170 -1.15 -5.31 -10.90
C ALA A 170 -1.00 -3.81 -11.16
N LEU A 171 -1.84 -2.99 -10.52
CA LEU A 171 -1.79 -1.52 -10.61
C LEU A 171 -0.46 -0.98 -10.09
N LYS A 172 0.00 -1.45 -8.93
CA LYS A 172 1.27 -1.00 -8.35
C LYS A 172 2.49 -1.40 -9.18
N GLN A 173 2.44 -2.51 -9.92
CA GLN A 173 3.49 -2.85 -10.88
C GLN A 173 3.43 -1.95 -12.12
N ALA A 174 2.21 -1.64 -12.57
CA ALA A 174 1.97 -0.83 -13.76
C ALA A 174 2.45 0.63 -13.62
N THR A 175 2.45 1.20 -12.42
CA THR A 175 2.95 2.58 -12.19
C THR A 175 4.41 2.75 -12.65
N HIS A 176 5.24 1.73 -12.47
CA HIS A 176 6.63 1.74 -12.92
C HIS A 176 6.79 1.48 -14.43
N GLN A 177 5.72 1.05 -15.09
CA GLN A 177 5.70 0.66 -16.50
C GLN A 177 5.16 1.77 -17.40
N VAL A 178 4.45 2.77 -16.84
CA VAL A 178 3.84 3.87 -17.61
C VAL A 178 4.83 4.52 -18.57
N ARG A 179 6.00 4.97 -18.09
CA ARG A 179 6.99 5.64 -18.92
C ARG A 179 7.59 4.76 -20.03
N THR A 180 7.54 3.44 -19.86
CA THR A 180 8.12 2.49 -20.81
C THR A 180 7.13 2.05 -21.88
N TYR A 181 5.85 1.90 -21.52
CA TYR A 181 4.86 1.25 -22.38
C TYR A 181 3.74 2.18 -22.85
N LEU A 182 3.54 3.34 -22.21
CA LEU A 182 2.55 4.31 -22.67
C LEU A 182 3.19 5.24 -23.70
N THR A 183 2.66 5.22 -24.92
CA THR A 183 2.98 6.18 -25.98
C THR A 183 1.74 7.01 -26.33
N ASP A 184 1.94 8.20 -26.88
CA ASP A 184 0.84 9.07 -27.33
C ASP A 184 -0.02 8.36 -28.39
N GLU A 185 0.63 7.63 -29.32
CA GLU A 185 -0.06 6.83 -30.33
C GLU A 185 -0.96 5.75 -29.69
N LEU A 186 -0.48 5.06 -28.65
CA LEU A 186 -1.29 4.07 -27.95
C LEU A 186 -2.48 4.73 -27.26
N ALA A 187 -2.26 5.85 -26.58
CA ALA A 187 -3.32 6.61 -25.91
C ALA A 187 -4.38 7.08 -26.92
N GLU A 188 -3.98 7.59 -28.09
CA GLU A 188 -4.89 8.03 -29.15
C GLU A 188 -5.68 6.88 -29.77
N ARG A 189 -5.05 5.72 -30.00
CA ARG A 189 -5.73 4.51 -30.50
C ARG A 189 -6.80 4.03 -29.53
N VAL A 190 -6.49 3.98 -28.24
CA VAL A 190 -7.44 3.62 -27.17
C VAL A 190 -8.55 4.65 -27.07
N THR A 191 -8.21 5.94 -27.13
CA THR A 191 -9.18 7.05 -27.07
C THR A 191 -10.18 6.98 -28.21
N ARG A 192 -9.72 6.81 -29.45
CA ARG A 192 -10.61 6.64 -30.61
C ARG A 192 -11.50 5.42 -30.48
N ARG A 193 -10.96 4.29 -30.01
CA ARG A 193 -11.75 3.06 -29.86
C ARG A 193 -12.86 3.20 -28.82
N CYS A 194 -12.63 3.93 -27.73
CA CYS A 194 -13.61 4.09 -26.66
C CYS A 194 -14.48 5.35 -26.81
N ALA A 195 -14.35 6.09 -27.92
CA ALA A 195 -15.11 7.32 -28.15
C ALA A 195 -16.62 7.08 -28.22
N ASP A 196 -17.04 5.92 -28.70
CA ASP A 196 -18.45 5.54 -28.86
C ASP A 196 -19.07 4.98 -27.57
N GLY A 197 -18.31 4.84 -26.49
CA GLY A 197 -18.79 4.40 -25.18
C GLY A 197 -17.92 3.34 -24.50
N PRO A 198 -18.40 2.81 -23.36
CA PRO A 198 -17.68 1.81 -22.59
C PRO A 198 -17.43 0.53 -23.38
N VAL A 199 -16.29 -0.10 -23.12
CA VAL A 199 -15.87 -1.35 -23.77
C VAL A 199 -15.35 -2.34 -22.73
N THR A 200 -15.56 -3.63 -22.97
CA THR A 200 -14.92 -4.64 -22.12
C THR A 200 -13.43 -4.73 -22.42
N VAL A 201 -12.63 -5.12 -21.42
CA VAL A 201 -11.20 -5.45 -21.60
C VAL A 201 -10.99 -6.40 -22.77
N ARG A 202 -11.80 -7.45 -22.89
CA ARG A 202 -11.68 -8.43 -23.96
C ARG A 202 -11.86 -7.78 -25.33
N THR A 203 -12.91 -6.98 -25.49
CA THR A 203 -13.20 -6.27 -26.73
C THR A 203 -12.09 -5.30 -27.09
N LEU A 204 -11.66 -4.47 -26.13
CA LEU A 204 -10.58 -3.51 -26.35
C LEU A 204 -9.27 -4.18 -26.76
N CYS A 205 -8.88 -5.26 -26.07
CA CYS A 205 -7.69 -6.03 -26.41
C CYS A 205 -7.79 -6.66 -27.79
N SER A 206 -8.94 -7.22 -28.15
CA SER A 206 -9.16 -7.83 -29.46
C SER A 206 -9.10 -6.81 -30.59
N ASP A 207 -9.79 -5.68 -30.44
CA ASP A 207 -9.95 -4.70 -31.52
C ASP A 207 -8.66 -3.92 -31.81
N LEU A 208 -7.79 -3.78 -30.81
CA LEU A 208 -6.54 -3.04 -30.92
C LEU A 208 -5.29 -3.94 -30.89
N ASP A 209 -5.47 -5.25 -30.86
CA ASP A 209 -4.39 -6.24 -30.70
C ASP A 209 -3.47 -5.90 -29.49
N LEU A 210 -4.10 -5.56 -28.36
CA LEU A 210 -3.39 -5.17 -27.14
C LEU A 210 -3.16 -6.36 -26.22
N LEU A 211 -1.94 -6.44 -25.69
CA LEU A 211 -1.64 -7.36 -24.60
C LEU A 211 -2.45 -6.98 -23.35
N PRO A 212 -3.15 -7.92 -22.70
CA PRO A 212 -3.94 -7.65 -21.48
C PRO A 212 -3.12 -7.01 -20.34
N GLY A 213 -1.80 -7.24 -20.32
CA GLY A 213 -0.89 -6.61 -19.36
C GLY A 213 -0.76 -5.09 -19.49
N LEU A 214 -1.20 -4.49 -20.60
CA LEU A 214 -1.22 -3.04 -20.79
C LEU A 214 -2.45 -2.38 -20.16
N ILE A 215 -3.49 -3.13 -19.82
CA ILE A 215 -4.70 -2.57 -19.21
C ILE A 215 -4.41 -1.88 -17.87
N PRO A 216 -3.67 -2.49 -16.92
CA PRO A 216 -3.21 -1.79 -15.73
C PRO A 216 -2.43 -0.51 -16.02
N VAL A 217 -1.61 -0.48 -17.08
CA VAL A 217 -0.83 0.72 -17.47
C VAL A 217 -1.75 1.85 -17.91
N LEU A 218 -2.74 1.55 -18.74
CA LEU A 218 -3.76 2.51 -19.21
C LEU A 218 -4.66 3.01 -18.07
N LEU A 219 -4.93 2.16 -17.07
CA LEU A 219 -5.69 2.52 -15.87
C LEU A 219 -4.90 3.47 -14.96
N VAL A 220 -3.63 3.18 -14.68
CA VAL A 220 -2.83 4.03 -13.77
C VAL A 220 -2.36 5.33 -14.41
N SER A 221 -2.39 5.43 -15.73
CA SER A 221 -2.10 6.67 -16.45
C SER A 221 -3.31 7.59 -16.64
N GLY A 222 -4.51 7.14 -16.29
CA GLY A 222 -5.74 7.91 -16.46
C GLY A 222 -6.26 7.97 -17.90
N VAL A 223 -5.76 7.12 -18.81
CA VAL A 223 -6.36 6.98 -20.15
C VAL A 223 -7.71 6.27 -20.01
N LEU A 224 -7.74 5.20 -19.23
CA LEU A 224 -8.94 4.42 -18.94
C LEU A 224 -9.30 4.49 -17.46
N GLY A 225 -10.59 4.39 -17.19
CA GLY A 225 -11.16 4.22 -15.86
C GLY A 225 -12.14 3.04 -15.85
N GLY A 226 -12.45 2.57 -14.65
CA GLY A 226 -13.39 1.46 -14.43
C GLY A 226 -13.65 1.24 -12.95
N ASN A 227 -14.67 0.44 -12.62
CA ASN A 227 -15.02 0.17 -11.23
C ASN A 227 -14.11 -0.92 -10.62
N LEU A 228 -12.91 -0.53 -10.23
CA LEU A 228 -11.87 -1.41 -9.69
C LEU A 228 -12.11 -1.86 -8.24
N ALA A 229 -13.03 -1.20 -7.54
CA ALA A 229 -13.44 -1.58 -6.19
C ALA A 229 -14.31 -2.84 -6.19
N HIS A 230 -15.15 -3.02 -7.22
CA HIS A 230 -16.11 -4.10 -7.30
C HIS A 230 -15.80 -5.15 -8.38
N HIS A 231 -14.89 -4.85 -9.32
CA HIS A 231 -14.56 -5.76 -10.42
C HIS A 231 -13.05 -5.96 -10.56
N THR A 232 -12.65 -7.23 -10.70
CA THR A 232 -11.27 -7.60 -11.01
C THR A 232 -10.92 -7.25 -12.45
N ILE A 233 -9.69 -6.80 -12.69
CA ILE A 233 -9.17 -6.57 -14.04
C ILE A 233 -9.10 -7.91 -14.78
N CYS A 234 -10.12 -8.17 -15.58
CA CYS A 234 -10.29 -9.37 -16.39
C CYS A 234 -11.09 -9.03 -17.65
N GLY A 235 -11.27 -10.00 -18.56
CA GLY A 235 -11.89 -9.77 -19.86
C GLY A 235 -13.31 -9.16 -19.83
N THR A 236 -14.04 -9.28 -18.72
CA THR A 236 -15.40 -8.75 -18.55
C THR A 236 -15.45 -7.38 -17.87
N LEU A 237 -14.32 -6.86 -17.38
CA LEU A 237 -14.29 -5.52 -16.80
C LEU A 237 -14.63 -4.50 -17.90
N GLU A 238 -15.65 -3.68 -17.65
CA GLU A 238 -15.99 -2.55 -18.50
C GLU A 238 -15.06 -1.36 -18.20
N LEU A 239 -14.59 -0.74 -19.27
CA LEU A 239 -13.66 0.37 -19.26
C LEU A 239 -14.27 1.55 -20.01
N SER A 240 -14.00 2.74 -19.51
CA SER A 240 -14.39 4.01 -20.13
C SER A 240 -13.20 4.96 -20.16
N LEU A 241 -13.26 6.00 -20.98
CA LEU A 241 -12.22 7.02 -20.98
C LEU A 241 -12.24 7.81 -19.68
N ALA A 242 -11.07 7.96 -19.06
CA ALA A 242 -10.94 8.70 -17.81
C ALA A 242 -10.42 10.13 -18.01
N TYR A 243 -9.86 10.46 -19.18
CA TYR A 243 -9.37 11.82 -19.51
C TYR A 243 -8.42 12.41 -18.46
N GLY A 244 -7.58 11.56 -17.86
CA GLY A 244 -6.65 11.93 -16.81
C GLY A 244 -7.22 11.87 -15.39
N ASP A 245 -8.52 11.60 -15.22
CA ASP A 245 -9.08 11.29 -13.91
C ASP A 245 -8.50 9.97 -13.39
N LEU A 246 -8.21 9.94 -12.09
CA LEU A 246 -7.62 8.81 -11.38
C LEU A 246 -8.48 8.37 -10.20
N SER A 247 -9.72 8.87 -10.10
CA SER A 247 -10.63 8.56 -8.99
C SER A 247 -10.90 7.06 -8.81
N HIS A 248 -10.85 6.26 -9.88
CA HIS A 248 -10.96 4.79 -9.82
C HIS A 248 -9.81 4.09 -9.07
N LEU A 249 -8.72 4.79 -8.79
CA LEU A 249 -7.59 4.28 -8.00
C LEU A 249 -7.73 4.58 -6.49
N CYS A 250 -8.74 5.36 -6.09
CA CYS A 250 -9.10 5.63 -4.70
C CYS A 250 -9.75 4.40 -4.05
N LEU A 251 -8.94 3.37 -3.79
CA LEU A 251 -9.42 2.06 -3.35
C LEU A 251 -9.38 1.86 -1.82
N LEU A 252 -8.90 2.85 -1.07
CA LEU A 252 -8.77 2.76 0.39
C LEU A 252 -10.15 2.68 1.06
N GLU A 253 -11.13 3.42 0.55
CA GLU A 253 -12.51 3.46 1.04
C GLU A 253 -13.18 2.07 0.95
N GLY A 254 -12.83 1.28 -0.06
CA GLY A 254 -13.40 -0.06 -0.24
C GLY A 254 -12.86 -1.10 0.74
N VAL A 255 -11.90 -0.74 1.58
CA VAL A 255 -11.32 -1.61 2.62
C VAL A 255 -11.27 -0.95 3.99
N GLU A 256 -11.96 0.17 4.17
CA GLU A 256 -12.09 0.84 5.46
C GLU A 256 -13.24 0.26 6.29
N LYS A 257 -13.07 0.22 7.61
CA LYS A 257 -14.07 -0.25 8.58
C LYS A 257 -14.67 0.90 9.39
#